data_AF-A0A8S9DX76-F1
#
_entry.id   AF-A0A8S9DX76-F1
#
_cell.length_a   1.000
_cell.length_b   1.000
_cell.length_c   1.000
_cell.angle_alpha   90.00
_cell.angle_beta   90.00
_cell.angle_gamma   90.00
#
_symmetry.space_group_name_H-M   'P 1'
#
loop_
_entity.id
_entity.type
_entity.pdbx_description
1 polymer ?
#
loop_
_entity_poly.entity_id
_entity_poly.type
_entity_poly.pdbx_seq_one_letter_code
_entity_poly.pdbx_strand_id
1 'polypeptide(L)' 'MKEIIIYGVIALSSLVTFAYTVHMFIGGLVSDQAERIIMAALTTIWAVVIGLLARDVVKRRRLARYGATGTSDNQ' A
#
# COMPACT_ATOMS: atom_id res chain seq x y z
N MET A 1 2.68 -12.42 13.71
CA MET A 1 2.69 -10.95 13.93
C MET A 1 3.87 -10.27 13.24
N LYS A 2 5.09 -10.81 13.37
CA LYS A 2 6.32 -10.26 12.76
C LYS A 2 6.21 -9.98 11.25
N GLU A 3 5.59 -10.86 10.48
CA GLU A 3 5.37 -10.65 9.04
C GLU A 3 4.51 -9.43 8.71
N ILE A 4 3.45 -9.18 9.50
CA ILE A 4 2.55 -8.06 9.23
C ILE A 4 3.26 -6.72 9.44
N ILE A 5 4.20 -6.69 10.39
CA ILE A 5 5.05 -5.52 10.65
C ILE A 5 5.99 -5.31 9.46
N ILE A 6 6.61 -6.37 8.93
CA ILE A 6 7.49 -6.28 7.76
C ILE A 6 6.73 -5.75 6.53
N TYR A 7 5.53 -6.27 6.27
CA TYR A 7 4.71 -5.78 5.17
C TYR A 7 4.26 -4.33 5.36
N GLY A 8 3.96 -3.92 6.61
CA GLY A 8 3.67 -2.53 6.94
C GLY A 8 4.85 -1.60 6.67
N VAL A 9 6.06 -1.99 7.08
CA VAL A 9 7.29 -1.21 6.85
C VAL A 9 7.59 -1.09 5.36
N ILE A 10 7.50 -2.19 4.60
CA ILE A 10 7.73 -2.15 3.15
C ILE A 10 6.70 -1.23 2.46
N ALA A 11 5.41 -1.38 2.80
CA ALA A 11 4.36 -0.55 2.23
C ALA A 11 4.56 0.95 2.55
N LEU A 12 4.97 1.28 3.77
CA LEU A 12 5.27 2.65 4.18
C LEU A 12 6.47 3.21 3.43
N SER A 13 7.56 2.44 3.32
CA SER A 13 8.75 2.86 2.56
C SER A 13 8.41 3.09 1.08
N SER A 14 7.63 2.22 0.46
CA SER A 14 7.16 2.39 -0.92
C SER A 14 6.27 3.63 -1.08
N LEU A 15 5.43 3.94 -0.08
CA LEU A 15 4.61 5.15 -0.06
C LEU A 15 5.47 6.42 -0.08
N VAL A 16 6.45 6.49 0.83
CA VAL A 16 7.34 7.65 0.99
C VAL A 16 8.20 7.85 -0.26
N THR A 17 8.81 6.78 -0.79
CA THR A 17 9.62 6.86 -2.01
C THR A 17 8.79 7.35 -3.19
N PHE A 18 7.57 6.86 -3.37
CA PHE A 18 6.71 7.30 -4.47
C PHE A 18 6.34 8.78 -4.37
N ALA A 19 5.94 9.23 -3.18
CA ALA A 19 5.61 10.64 -2.94
C ALA A 19 6.82 11.55 -3.19
N TYR A 20 8.00 11.14 -2.72
CA TYR A 20 9.25 11.88 -2.94
C TYR A 20 9.64 11.94 -4.42
N THR A 21 9.55 10.83 -5.14
CA THR A 21 9.85 10.80 -6.59
C THR A 21 8.92 11.73 -7.35
N VAL A 22 7.62 11.76 -7.03
CA VAL A 22 6.68 12.67 -7.69
C VAL A 22 6.95 14.13 -7.33
N HIS A 23 7.26 14.43 -6.07
CA HIS A 23 7.67 15.78 -5.68
C HIS A 23 8.94 16.21 -6.42
N MET A 24 9.93 15.33 -6.60
CA MET A 24 11.15 15.63 -7.35
C MET A 24 10.90 15.80 -8.85
N PHE A 25 9.92 15.08 -9.41
CA PHE A 25 9.57 15.17 -10.84
C PHE A 25 8.76 16.43 -11.17
N ILE A 26 7.96 16.92 -10.22
CA ILE A 26 7.07 18.09 -10.38
C ILE A 26 7.71 19.37 -9.84
N GLY A 27 8.58 19.24 -8.83
CA GLY A 27 9.27 20.34 -8.17
C GLY A 27 10.06 21.15 -9.19
N GLY A 28 9.64 22.39 -9.41
CA GLY A 28 10.25 23.32 -10.35
C GLY A 28 9.74 23.26 -11.79
N LEU A 29 8.85 22.32 -12.15
CA LEU A 29 8.20 22.26 -13.48
C LEU A 29 6.79 22.87 -13.52
N VAL A 30 6.17 23.15 -12.36
CA VAL A 30 4.79 23.61 -12.28
C VAL A 30 4.62 24.69 -11.20
N SER A 31 3.55 25.50 -11.29
CA SER A 31 3.26 26.54 -10.29
C SER A 31 2.89 25.95 -8.92
N ASP A 32 3.18 26.67 -7.84
CA ASP A 32 2.94 26.24 -6.44
C ASP A 32 1.53 25.70 -6.19
N GLN A 33 0.53 26.25 -6.88
CA GLN A 33 -0.86 25.83 -6.79
C GLN A 33 -1.08 24.43 -7.40
N ALA A 34 -0.51 24.18 -8.57
CA ALA A 34 -0.59 22.89 -9.24
C ALA A 34 0.21 21.83 -8.47
N GLU A 35 1.36 22.19 -7.90
CA GLU A 35 2.17 21.26 -7.10
C GLU A 35 1.40 20.76 -5.86
N ARG A 36 0.72 21.67 -5.14
CA ARG A 36 -0.13 21.30 -4.00
C ARG A 36 -1.29 20.39 -4.39
N ILE A 37 -1.98 20.69 -5.49
CA ILE A 37 -3.11 19.88 -5.96
C ILE A 37 -2.62 18.48 -6.35
N ILE A 38 -1.50 18.38 -7.06
CA ILE A 38 -0.95 17.11 -7.50
C ILE A 38 -0.47 16.30 -6.30
N MET A 39 0.27 16.90 -5.35
CA MET A 39 0.66 16.20 -4.11
C MET A 39 -0.55 15.69 -3.33
N ALA A 40 -1.59 16.51 -3.15
CA ALA A 40 -2.80 16.10 -2.44
C ALA A 40 -3.51 14.94 -3.15
N ALA A 41 -3.70 15.05 -4.47
CA ALA A 41 -4.34 14.01 -5.29
C ALA A 41 -3.54 12.70 -5.24
N LEU A 42 -2.22 12.76 -5.43
CA LEU A 42 -1.36 11.59 -5.41
C LEU A 42 -1.35 10.91 -4.05
N THR A 43 -1.20 11.68 -2.98
CA THR A 43 -1.17 11.13 -1.62
C THR A 43 -2.50 10.45 -1.30
N THR A 44 -3.62 11.01 -1.75
CA THR A 44 -4.95 10.43 -1.55
C THR A 44 -5.12 9.13 -2.34
N ILE A 45 -4.74 9.12 -3.62
CA ILE A 45 -4.77 7.91 -4.47
C ILE A 45 -3.91 6.82 -3.84
N TRP A 46 -2.71 7.17 -3.38
CA TRP A 46 -1.77 6.22 -2.81
C TRP A 46 -2.25 5.65 -1.48
N ALA A 47 -2.86 6.47 -0.62
CA ALA A 47 -3.53 6.00 0.60
C ALA A 47 -4.65 4.99 0.29
N VAL A 48 -5.46 5.24 -0.74
CA VAL A 48 -6.53 4.32 -1.16
C VAL A 48 -5.95 2.99 -1.67
N VAL A 49 -4.92 3.04 -2.52
CA VAL A 49 -4.25 1.85 -3.05
C VAL A 49 -3.69 0.99 -1.92
N ILE A 50 -2.97 1.58 -0.96
CA ILE A 50 -2.44 0.84 0.20
C ILE A 50 -3.57 0.26 1.06
N GLY A 51 -4.66 1.01 1.28
CA GLY A 51 -5.82 0.51 2.01
C GLY A 51 -6.46 -0.73 1.35
N LEU A 52 -6.61 -0.70 0.03
CA LEU A 52 -7.11 -1.84 -0.75
C LEU A 52 -6.14 -3.03 -0.71
N LEU A 53 -4.84 -2.77 -0.85
CA LEU A 53 -3.79 -3.79 -0.76
C LEU A 53 -3.77 -4.47 0.62
N ALA A 54 -3.88 -3.69 1.70
CA ALA A 54 -3.97 -4.20 3.05
C ALA A 54 -5.21 -5.10 3.22
N ARG A 55 -6.36 -4.66 2.70
CA ARG A 55 -7.60 -5.45 2.71
C ARG A 55 -7.44 -6.76 1.94
N ASP A 56 -6.80 -6.73 0.77
CA ASP A 56 -6.58 -7.92 -0.06
C ASP A 56 -5.60 -8.90 0.62
N VAL A 57 -4.52 -8.41 1.23
CA VAL A 57 -3.60 -9.25 2.02
C VAL A 57 -4.32 -9.94 3.18
N VAL A 58 -5.15 -9.22 3.93
CA VAL A 58 -5.94 -9.81 5.02
C VAL A 58 -6.91 -10.87 4.49
N LYS A 59 -7.58 -10.60 3.37
CA LYS A 59 -8.52 -11.53 2.74
C LYS A 59 -7.81 -12.80 2.25
N ARG A 60 -6.69 -12.66 1.54
CA ARG A 60 -5.87 -13.78 1.05
C ARG A 60 -5.31 -14.63 2.19
N ARG A 61 -4.86 -14.01 3.29
CA ARG A 61 -4.42 -14.74 4.48
C ARG A 61 -5.55 -15.51 5.15
N ARG A 62 -6.76 -14.95 5.21
CA ARG A 62 -7.95 -15.66 5.73
C ARG A 62 -8.33 -16.86 4.84
N LEU A 63 -8.32 -16.68 3.52
CA LEU A 63 -8.58 -17.76 2.55
C LEU A 63 -7.53 -18.88 2.66
N ALA A 64 -6.25 -18.54 2.74
CA ALA A 64 -5.16 -19.50 2.92
C ALA A 64 -5.28 -20.30 4.23
N ARG A 65 -5.76 -19.68 5.31
CA ARG A 65 -6.03 -20.39 6.58
C ARG A 65 -7.20 -21.36 6.48
N TYR A 66 -8.23 -21.05 5.68
CA TYR A 66 -9.40 -21.92 5.51
C TYR A 66 -9.09 -23.15 4.64
N GLY A 67 -8.23 -23.00 3.63
CA GLY A 67 -7.79 -24.10 2.77
C GLY A 67 -6.88 -25.13 3.46
N ALA A 68 -6.18 -24.76 4.54
CA ALA A 68 -5.31 -25.67 5.30
C ALA A 68 -6.08 -26.62 6.25
N THR A 69 -7.29 -26.23 6.68
CA THR A 69 -8.16 -27.01 7.58
C THR A 69 -8.99 -28.08 6.89
N GLY A 70 -9.08 -28.08 5.56
CA GLY A 70 -9.87 -29.06 4.80
C GLY A 70 -9.17 -30.39 4.53
N THR A 71 -7.87 -30.50 4.83
CA THR A 71 -7.05 -31.68 4.46
C THR A 71 -6.71 -32.58 5.66
N SER A 72 -6.95 -32.14 6.90
CA SER A 72 -6.63 -32.92 8.10
C SER A 72 -7.77 -33.82 8.58
N ASP A 73 -8.94 -33.78 7.94
CA ASP A 73 -10.13 -34.55 8.35
C ASP A 73 -10.35 -35.82 7.50
N ASN A 74 -9.40 -36.14 6.61
CA ASN A 74 -9.47 -37.26 5.67
C ASN A 74 -8.23 -38.17 5.77
N GLN A 75 -7.70 -38.38 6.97
CA GLN A 75 -6.75 -39.45 7.29
C GLN A 75 -7.24 -40.31 8.44
#